data_AF-A0A2D5LVR1-F1
#
_entry.id   AF-A0A2D5LVR1-F1
#
_cell.length_a   1.000
_cell.length_b   1.000
_cell.length_c   1.000
_cell.angle_alpha   90.00
_cell.angle_beta   90.00
_cell.angle_gamma   90.00
#
_symmetry.space_group_name_H-M   'P 1'
#
loop_
_entity.id
_entity.type
_entity.pdbx_description
1 polymer ?
#
loop_
_entity_poly.entity_id
_entity_poly.type
_entity_poly.pdbx_seq_one_letter_code
_entity_poly.pdbx_strand_id
1 'polypeptide(L)'
;MEEIKTVQNIKENKQPSNLEAEQALLGSILVNNDIIDEISTLVTSNIFYDPAHVKIFEVIESLNNKGMIANPITLKNFFEKDNMLNEVGGTEYLVKLTRFSGSA
;
A
#
# COMPACT_ATOMS: atom_id res chain seq x y z
N MET A 1 42.12 -29.21 10.97
CA MET A 1 42.20 -28.14 11.98
C MET A 1 41.63 -26.90 11.35
N GLU A 2 40.65 -26.34 12.04
CA GLU A 2 39.77 -25.23 11.64
C GLU A 2 40.53 -23.93 11.33
N GLU A 3 39.99 -23.11 10.43
CA GLU A 3 39.45 -21.79 10.81
C GLU A 3 38.59 -21.18 9.68
N ILE A 4 37.33 -20.90 10.04
CA ILE A 4 36.35 -20.10 9.29
C ILE A 4 36.53 -18.63 9.71
N LYS A 5 36.48 -17.68 8.76
CA LYS A 5 36.06 -16.25 8.89
C LYS A 5 36.37 -15.56 7.54
N THR A 6 35.47 -14.92 6.80
CA THR A 6 34.53 -13.89 7.25
C THR A 6 33.42 -13.72 6.21
N VAL A 7 32.19 -13.72 6.69
CA VAL A 7 30.97 -13.26 6.02
C VAL A 7 31.08 -11.78 5.61
N GLN A 8 31.04 -11.49 4.33
CA GLN A 8 30.62 -10.18 3.82
C GLN A 8 29.38 -10.38 2.94
N ASN A 9 28.33 -10.87 3.59
CA ASN A 9 26.99 -10.74 3.05
C ASN A 9 26.65 -9.24 3.15
N ILE A 10 26.66 -8.56 2.01
CA ILE A 10 26.28 -7.15 1.88
C ILE A 10 24.80 -7.09 2.26
N LYS A 11 24.50 -6.97 3.57
CA LYS A 11 23.19 -6.55 4.03
C LYS A 11 23.05 -5.11 3.59
N GLU A 12 22.42 -4.93 2.43
CA GLU A 12 21.89 -3.65 2.01
C GLU A 12 21.08 -3.08 3.17
N ASN A 13 21.63 -2.01 3.75
CA ASN A 13 21.02 -1.23 4.80
C ASN A 13 19.94 -0.34 4.17
N LYS A 14 18.94 -1.00 3.57
CA LYS A 14 17.65 -0.42 3.24
C LYS A 14 16.79 -0.72 4.47
N GLN A 15 16.02 0.24 4.99
CA GLN A 15 14.89 -0.14 5.85
C GLN A 15 14.17 -1.32 5.18
N PRO A 16 13.73 -2.35 5.93
CA PRO A 16 13.01 -3.48 5.34
C PRO A 16 11.68 -2.97 4.79
N SER A 17 11.71 -2.37 3.61
CA SER A 17 10.58 -1.85 2.87
C SER A 17 10.15 -2.94 1.92
N ASN A 18 9.02 -3.56 2.24
CA ASN A 18 8.47 -4.64 1.46
C ASN A 18 7.29 -4.10 0.64
N LEU A 19 7.58 -3.68 -0.59
CA LEU A 19 6.56 -3.14 -1.51
C LEU A 19 5.44 -4.15 -1.77
N GLU A 20 5.75 -5.45 -1.81
CA GLU A 20 4.73 -6.49 -1.95
C GLU A 20 3.80 -6.55 -0.73
N ALA A 21 4.33 -6.36 0.48
CA ALA A 21 3.51 -6.29 1.69
C ALA A 21 2.62 -5.05 1.70
N GLU A 22 3.12 -3.91 1.24
CA GLU A 22 2.32 -2.68 1.08
C GLU A 22 1.19 -2.89 0.06
N GLN A 23 1.50 -3.48 -1.10
CA GLN A 23 0.51 -3.81 -2.12
C GLN A 23 -0.53 -4.81 -1.63
N ALA A 24 -0.11 -5.84 -0.89
CA ALA A 24 -1.02 -6.83 -0.31
C ALA A 24 -1.93 -6.20 0.75
N LEU A 25 -1.40 -5.30 1.59
CA LEU A 25 -2.19 -4.57 2.58
C LEU A 25 -3.24 -3.68 1.90
N LEU A 26 -2.81 -2.82 0.96
CA LEU A 26 -3.72 -1.97 0.20
C LEU A 26 -4.76 -2.80 -0.56
N GLY A 27 -4.34 -3.88 -1.21
CA GLY A 27 -5.22 -4.81 -1.88
C GLY A 27 -6.26 -5.40 -0.93
N SER A 28 -5.84 -5.85 0.26
CA SER A 28 -6.71 -6.43 1.27
C SER A 28 -7.77 -5.43 1.74
N ILE A 29 -7.38 -4.18 1.98
CA ILE A 29 -8.32 -3.10 2.34
C ILE A 29 -9.31 -2.82 1.21
N LEU A 30 -8.86 -2.81 -0.03
CA LEU A 30 -9.73 -2.58 -1.19
C LEU A 30 -10.72 -3.72 -1.44
N VAL A 31 -10.39 -4.95 -1.02
CA VAL A 31 -11.30 -6.10 -1.08
C VAL A 31 -12.23 -6.15 0.12
N ASN A 32 -11.69 -5.90 1.32
CA ASN A 32 -12.45 -5.85 2.55
C ASN A 32 -12.19 -4.52 3.27
N ASN A 33 -13.12 -3.60 3.09
CA ASN A 33 -13.02 -2.26 3.66
C ASN A 33 -13.20 -2.25 5.17
N ASP A 34 -13.83 -3.25 5.79
CA ASP A 34 -14.03 -3.29 7.25
C ASP A 34 -12.69 -3.32 8.00
N ILE A 35 -11.64 -3.86 7.36
CA ILE A 35 -10.28 -3.94 7.92
C ILE A 35 -9.71 -2.54 8.21
N ILE A 36 -10.09 -1.52 7.43
CA ILE A 36 -9.51 -0.17 7.61
C ILE A 36 -9.82 0.39 9.00
N ASP A 37 -11.01 0.14 9.52
CA ASP A 37 -11.44 0.63 10.82
C ASP A 37 -10.58 0.02 11.94
N GLU A 38 -10.33 -1.29 11.84
CA GLU A 38 -9.48 -2.03 12.78
C GLU A 38 -8.02 -1.58 12.74
N ILE A 39 -7.44 -1.40 11.53
CA ILE A 39 -6.01 -1.09 11.39
C ILE A 39 -5.69 0.41 11.47
N SER A 40 -6.68 1.31 11.31
CA SER A 40 -6.47 2.77 11.33
C SER A 40 -5.79 3.28 12.60
N THR A 41 -5.92 2.53 13.70
CA THR A 41 -5.28 2.83 14.99
C THR A 41 -3.80 2.42 15.06
N LEU A 42 -3.36 1.53 14.18
CA LEU A 42 -2.03 0.92 14.17
C LEU A 42 -1.20 1.36 12.95
N VAL A 43 -1.86 1.61 11.82
CA VAL A 43 -1.25 1.89 10.52
C VAL A 43 -1.68 3.27 10.06
N THR A 44 -0.70 4.10 9.69
CA THR A 44 -0.92 5.42 9.11
C THR A 44 -0.24 5.52 7.75
N SER A 45 -0.67 6.45 6.90
CA SER A 45 -0.08 6.68 5.57
C SER A 45 1.45 6.84 5.59
N ASN A 46 2.03 7.35 6.67
CA ASN A 46 3.47 7.58 6.81
C ASN A 46 4.33 6.29 6.93
N ILE A 47 3.72 5.11 7.12
CA ILE A 47 4.49 3.87 7.22
C ILE A 47 4.88 3.30 5.85
N PHE A 48 4.18 3.73 4.79
CA PHE A 48 4.41 3.25 3.44
C PHE A 48 5.68 3.88 2.87
N TYR A 49 6.52 3.06 2.23
CA TYR A 49 7.73 3.55 1.58
C TYR A 49 7.44 4.18 0.22
N ASP A 50 6.49 3.61 -0.52
CA ASP A 50 6.14 4.13 -1.85
C ASP A 50 5.18 5.34 -1.75
N PRO A 51 5.53 6.50 -2.34
CA PRO A 51 4.70 7.69 -2.26
C PRO A 51 3.32 7.51 -2.94
N ALA A 52 3.17 6.60 -3.90
CA ALA A 52 1.85 6.26 -4.44
C ALA A 52 1.01 5.53 -3.39
N HIS A 53 1.61 4.61 -2.63
CA HIS A 53 0.91 3.87 -1.58
C HIS A 53 0.49 4.77 -0.43
N VAL A 54 1.35 5.72 -0.03
CA VAL A 54 1.01 6.77 0.95
C VAL A 54 -0.28 7.49 0.51
N LYS A 55 -0.29 8.02 -0.72
CA LYS A 55 -1.44 8.74 -1.29
C LYS A 55 -2.70 7.85 -1.37
N ILE A 56 -2.55 6.60 -1.79
CA ILE A 56 -3.69 5.66 -1.88
C ILE A 56 -4.28 5.42 -0.50
N PHE A 57 -3.45 5.19 0.53
CA PHE A 57 -3.93 4.99 1.88
C PHE A 57 -4.63 6.23 2.44
N GLU A 58 -4.07 7.43 2.24
CA GLU A 58 -4.72 8.68 2.67
C GLU A 58 -6.11 8.86 2.06
N VAL A 59 -6.28 8.52 0.78
CA VAL A 59 -7.59 8.58 0.13
C VAL A 59 -8.52 7.51 0.68
N ILE A 60 -8.04 6.29 0.92
CA ILE A 60 -8.83 5.22 1.56
C ILE A 60 -9.34 5.70 2.92
N GLU A 61 -8.48 6.29 3.76
CA GLU A 61 -8.88 6.87 5.04
C GLU A 61 -9.90 8.00 4.85
N SER A 62 -9.70 8.90 3.88
CA SER A 62 -10.65 9.98 3.59
C SER A 62 -12.03 9.45 3.18
N LEU A 63 -12.08 8.39 2.38
CA LEU A 63 -13.32 7.73 1.96
C LEU A 63 -13.98 7.06 3.17
N ASN A 64 -13.23 6.34 3.99
CA ASN A 64 -13.73 5.70 5.20
C ASN A 64 -14.33 6.72 6.18
N ASN A 65 -13.63 7.83 6.43
CA ASN A 65 -14.12 8.93 7.26
C ASN A 65 -15.42 9.57 6.74
N LYS A 66 -15.67 9.48 5.43
CA LYS A 66 -16.91 9.96 4.78
C LYS A 66 -18.01 8.88 4.75
N GLY A 67 -17.78 7.70 5.32
CA GLY A 67 -18.69 6.56 5.26
C GLY A 67 -18.82 5.97 3.84
N MET A 68 -17.81 6.16 3.00
CA MET A 68 -17.78 5.64 1.63
C MET A 68 -16.82 4.45 1.50
N ILE A 69 -17.19 3.52 0.62
CA ILE A 69 -16.37 2.33 0.33
C ILE A 69 -15.20 2.72 -0.58
N ALA A 70 -13.98 2.37 -0.16
CA ALA A 70 -12.79 2.47 -0.97
C ALA A 70 -12.68 1.28 -1.94
N ASN A 71 -12.67 1.59 -3.23
CA ASN A 71 -12.49 0.63 -4.32
C ASN A 71 -11.82 1.34 -5.51
N PRO A 72 -11.34 0.61 -6.54
CA PRO A 72 -10.65 1.23 -7.67
C PRO A 72 -11.44 2.33 -8.39
N ILE A 73 -12.78 2.24 -8.41
CA ILE A 73 -13.66 3.22 -9.04
C ILE A 73 -13.76 4.49 -8.19
N THR A 74 -13.96 4.36 -6.88
CA THR A 74 -14.04 5.52 -5.97
C THR A 74 -12.69 6.21 -5.83
N LEU A 75 -11.60 5.44 -5.74
CA LEU A 75 -10.24 5.96 -5.78
C LEU A 75 -9.94 6.70 -7.09
N LYS A 76 -10.29 6.12 -8.25
CA LYS A 76 -10.14 6.80 -9.55
C LYS A 76 -10.84 8.15 -9.55
N ASN A 77 -12.11 8.20 -9.14
CA ASN A 77 -12.87 9.46 -9.10
C ASN A 77 -12.25 10.50 -8.17
N PHE A 78 -11.60 10.06 -7.09
CA PHE A 78 -10.91 10.94 -6.17
C PHE A 78 -9.62 11.50 -6.81
N PHE A 79 -8.81 10.63 -7.40
CA PHE A 79 -7.54 11.03 -8.03
C PHE A 79 -7.69 11.77 -9.37
N GLU A 80 -8.81 11.58 -10.08
CA GLU A 80 -9.12 12.32 -11.31
C GLU A 80 -9.35 13.81 -11.04
N LYS A 81 -9.89 14.15 -9.86
CA LYS A 81 -10.15 15.56 -9.50
C LYS A 81 -8.86 16.35 -9.29
N ASP A 82 -7.79 15.69 -8.86
CA ASP A 82 -6.52 16.32 -8.48
C ASP A 82 -5.39 16.07 -9.49
N ASN A 83 -5.65 15.46 -10.66
CA ASN A 83 -4.65 15.01 -11.64
C ASN A 83 -3.58 14.05 -11.07
N MET A 84 -3.76 13.57 -9.85
CA MET A 84 -2.82 12.68 -9.14
C MET A 84 -2.93 11.23 -9.60
N LEU A 85 -3.92 10.90 -10.45
CA LEU A 85 -4.14 9.55 -10.95
C LEU A 85 -2.89 8.98 -11.66
N ASN A 86 -2.17 9.81 -12.41
CA ASN A 86 -0.94 9.38 -13.08
C ASN A 86 0.21 9.13 -12.08
N GLU A 87 0.25 9.87 -10.98
CA GLU A 87 1.29 9.70 -9.95
C GLU A 87 1.14 8.40 -9.17
N VAL A 88 -0.09 7.89 -9.05
CA VAL A 88 -0.37 6.61 -8.37
C VAL A 88 -0.34 5.41 -9.32
N GLY A 89 0.19 5.56 -10.53
CA GLY A 89 0.29 4.48 -11.52
C GLY A 89 -0.96 4.27 -12.37
N GLY A 90 -1.96 5.14 -12.26
CA GLY A 90 -3.17 5.12 -13.07
C GLY A 90 -4.24 4.13 -12.59
N THR A 91 -5.37 4.12 -13.29
CA THR A 91 -6.50 3.22 -12.98
C THR A 91 -6.07 1.75 -13.03
N GLU A 92 -5.19 1.39 -13.96
CA GLU A 92 -4.71 0.02 -14.09
C GLU A 92 -3.95 -0.45 -12.85
N TYR A 93 -3.16 0.43 -12.23
CA TYR A 93 -2.46 0.11 -10.99
C TYR A 93 -3.42 -0.12 -9.82
N LEU A 94 -4.45 0.72 -9.68
CA LEU A 94 -5.48 0.55 -8.65
C LEU A 94 -6.23 -0.79 -8.79
N VAL A 95 -6.51 -1.20 -10.04
CA VAL A 95 -7.10 -2.53 -10.32
C VAL A 95 -6.09 -3.64 -10.06
N LYS A 96 -4.80 -3.41 -10.31
CA LYS A 96 -3.74 -4.38 -10.01
C LYS A 96 -3.60 -4.61 -8.50
N LEU A 97 -3.73 -3.56 -7.68
CA LEU A 97 -3.68 -3.65 -6.22
C LEU A 97 -4.71 -4.63 -5.64
N THR A 98 -5.94 -4.63 -6.16
CA THR A 98 -6.97 -5.57 -5.69
C THR A 98 -6.62 -7.04 -5.95
N ARG A 99 -5.73 -7.32 -6.90
CA ARG A 99 -5.26 -8.67 -7.22
C ARG A 99 -4.17 -9.16 -6.25
N PHE A 100 -3.49 -8.25 -5.56
CA PHE A 100 -2.48 -8.59 -4.56
C PHE A 100 -3.09 -8.92 -3.18
N SER A 101 -4.40 -8.71 -3.00
CA SER A 101 -5.18 -8.93 -1.75
C SER A 101 -5.21 -10.35 -1.17
N GLY A 102 -4.48 -11.31 -1.74
CA GLY A 102 -4.54 -12.70 -1.30
C GLY A 102 -3.59 -13.68 -1.99
N SER A 103 -2.51 -13.21 -2.63
CA SER A 103 -1.50 -14.14 -3.16
C SER A 103 -0.50 -14.49 -2.05
N ALA A 104 -0.88 -15.45 -1.22
CA ALA A 104 0.05 -16.30 -0.48
C ALA A 104 0.34 -17.57 -1.29
#